data_AF-T1G472-F1
#
_entry.id   AF-T1G472-F1
#
_cell.length_a   1.000
_cell.length_b   1.000
_cell.length_c   1.000
_cell.angle_alpha   90.00
_cell.angle_beta   90.00
_cell.angle_gamma   90.00
#
_symmetry.space_group_name_H-M   'P 1'
#
loop_
_entity.id
_entity.type
_entity.pdbx_description
1 polymer ?
#
loop_
_entity_poly.entity_id
_entity_poly.type
_entity_poly.pdbx_seq_one_letter_code
_entity_poly.pdbx_strand_id
1 'polypeptide(L)'
;PLFVHILDQKELEKGDGPIGLILAPTRELSQQIYNEAKRLGKAYNIRVVCAYGGGNMYEQTKACEEGAEIIVATPGRLFYIFFK
;
A
#
# COMPACT_ATOMS: atom_id res chain seq x y z
N PRO A 1 7.28 14.35 -2.64
CA PRO A 1 6.10 14.83 -1.87
C PRO A 1 5.53 13.79 -0.89
N LEU A 2 5.11 12.60 -1.35
CA LEU A 2 4.46 11.60 -0.48
C LEU A 2 5.36 11.08 0.65
N PHE A 3 6.62 10.75 0.37
CA PHE A 3 7.57 10.30 1.40
C PHE A 3 7.80 11.35 2.49
N VAL A 4 8.00 12.61 2.09
CA VAL A 4 8.17 13.72 3.05
C VAL A 4 6.91 13.89 3.89
N HIS A 5 5.73 13.78 3.29
CA HIS A 5 4.46 13.84 4.02
C HIS A 5 4.35 12.74 5.08
N ILE A 6 4.67 11.48 4.72
CA ILE A 6 4.65 10.34 5.65
C ILE A 6 5.63 10.55 6.81
N LEU A 7 6.84 11.03 6.51
CA LEU A 7 7.87 11.30 7.52
C LEU A 7 7.50 12.40 8.52
N ASP A 8 6.51 13.24 8.18
CA ASP A 8 6.00 14.32 9.03
C ASP A 8 4.70 13.94 9.74
N GLN A 9 4.25 12.68 9.64
CA GLN A 9 3.12 12.14 10.39
C GLN A 9 3.59 11.37 11.62
N LYS A 10 2.65 11.08 12.53
CA LYS A 10 2.88 10.11 13.60
C LYS A 10 3.06 8.71 13.00
N GLU A 11 3.80 7.86 13.70
CA GLU A 11 3.89 6.44 13.37
C GLU A 11 2.51 5.78 13.40
N LEU A 12 2.31 4.77 12.56
CA LEU A 12 1.05 4.04 12.48
C LEU A 12 0.78 3.25 13.76
N GLU A 13 -0.46 3.34 14.25
CA GLU A 13 -0.97 2.48 15.30
C GLU A 13 -1.72 1.26 14.71
N LYS A 14 -1.91 0.23 15.52
CA LYS A 14 -2.63 -0.97 15.09
C LYS A 14 -4.09 -0.61 14.79
N GLY A 15 -4.51 -0.86 13.55
CA GLY A 15 -5.86 -0.57 13.07
C GLY A 15 -5.95 0.72 12.24
N ASP A 16 -4.87 1.48 12.15
CA ASP A 16 -4.81 2.63 11.25
C ASP A 16 -4.84 2.20 9.78
N GLY A 17 -5.47 3.04 8.95
CA GLY A 17 -5.38 2.94 7.51
C GLY A 17 -4.04 3.47 6.97
N PRO A 18 -3.79 3.32 5.66
CA PRO A 18 -2.59 3.87 5.06
C PRO A 18 -2.60 5.40 5.08
N ILE A 19 -1.43 6.00 5.26
CA ILE A 19 -1.24 7.46 5.10
C ILE A 19 -1.33 7.83 3.62
N GLY A 20 -0.73 7.00 2.75
CA GLY A 20 -0.72 7.18 1.30
C GLY A 20 -1.47 6.07 0.57
N LEU A 21 -2.45 6.44 -0.24
CA LEU A 21 -3.12 5.53 -1.18
C LEU A 21 -2.80 5.95 -2.62
N ILE A 22 -2.28 5.00 -3.41
CA ILE A 22 -2.03 5.18 -4.85
C ILE A 22 -2.91 4.20 -5.63
N LEU A 23 -3.84 4.73 -6.42
CA LEU A 23 -4.67 3.93 -7.32
C LEU A 23 -4.06 3.88 -8.72
N ALA A 24 -3.90 2.68 -9.26
CA ALA A 24 -3.47 2.47 -10.64
C ALA A 24 -4.50 1.61 -11.41
N PRO A 25 -4.70 1.87 -12.71
CA PRO A 25 -5.71 1.19 -13.51
C PRO A 25 -5.38 -0.29 -13.80
N THR A 26 -4.11 -0.70 -13.71
CA THR A 26 -3.68 -2.05 -14.07
C THR A 26 -2.83 -2.70 -12.99
N ARG A 27 -2.75 -4.04 -13.02
CA ARG A 27 -1.92 -4.83 -12.10
C ARG A 27 -0.44 -4.53 -12.31
N GLU A 28 -0.04 -4.36 -13.56
CA GLU A 28 1.34 -4.16 -13.99
C GLU A 28 1.83 -2.80 -13.51
N LEU A 29 1.03 -1.75 -13.67
CA LEU A 29 1.39 -0.41 -13.20
C LEU A 29 1.40 -0.35 -11.67
N SER A 30 0.45 -1.02 -11.00
CA SER A 30 0.45 -1.13 -9.53
C SER A 30 1.75 -1.77 -9.01
N GLN A 31 2.21 -2.84 -9.67
CA GLN A 31 3.45 -3.53 -9.30
C GLN A 31 4.68 -2.67 -9.58
N GLN A 32 4.73 -1.94 -10.70
CA GLN A 32 5.83 -1.03 -11.01
C GLN A 32 5.96 0.07 -9.95
N ILE A 33 4.85 0.75 -9.62
CA ILE A 33 4.83 1.78 -8.59
C ILE A 33 5.21 1.19 -7.23
N TYR A 34 4.68 0.03 -6.86
CA TYR A 34 5.04 -0.67 -5.62
C TYR A 34 6.54 -0.94 -5.52
N ASN A 35 7.16 -1.50 -6.56
CA ASN A 35 8.58 -1.84 -6.55
C ASN A 35 9.45 -0.59 -6.36
N GLU A 36 9.10 0.51 -7.04
CA GLU A 36 9.82 1.77 -6.91
C GLU A 36 9.60 2.41 -5.53
N ALA A 37 8.36 2.47 -5.06
CA ALA A 37 8.03 3.02 -3.76
C ALA A 37 8.67 2.23 -2.61
N LYS A 38 8.67 0.89 -2.70
CA LYS A 38 9.35 0.01 -1.73
C LYS A 38 10.86 0.23 -1.72
N ARG A 39 11.48 0.39 -2.90
CA ARG A 39 12.91 0.67 -3.03
C ARG A 39 13.27 1.99 -2.35
N LEU A 40 12.52 3.06 -2.63
CA LEU A 40 12.75 4.39 -2.08
C LEU A 40 12.43 4.45 -0.57
N GLY A 41 11.35 3.79 -0.15
CA GLY A 41 10.88 3.79 1.25
C GLY A 41 11.75 2.98 2.21
N LYS A 42 12.56 2.03 1.69
CA LYS A 42 13.42 1.16 2.50
C LYS A 42 14.37 1.93 3.42
N ALA A 43 14.94 3.03 2.94
CA ALA A 43 15.87 3.85 3.73
C ALA A 43 15.21 4.57 4.92
N TYR A 44 13.88 4.67 4.89
CA TYR A 44 13.07 5.42 5.85
C TYR A 44 12.17 4.52 6.69
N ASN A 45 12.35 3.19 6.60
CA ASN A 45 11.48 2.20 7.24
C ASN A 45 9.99 2.35 6.86
N ILE A 46 9.70 2.86 5.66
CA ILE A 46 8.32 3.02 5.16
C ILE A 46 7.88 1.70 4.55
N ARG A 47 6.79 1.14 5.09
CA ARG A 47 6.17 -0.07 4.62
C ARG A 47 5.19 0.25 3.49
N VAL A 48 5.41 -0.45 2.38
CA VAL A 48 4.59 -0.35 1.17
C VAL A 48 3.95 -1.71 0.92
N VAL A 49 2.66 -1.73 0.58
CA VAL A 49 1.90 -2.93 0.20
C VAL A 49 1.27 -2.71 -1.18
N CYS A 50 1.10 -3.79 -1.94
CA CYS A 50 0.47 -3.76 -3.26
C CYS A 50 -0.74 -4.69 -3.30
N ALA A 51 -1.90 -4.16 -3.70
CA ALA A 51 -3.17 -4.87 -3.74
C ALA A 51 -3.78 -4.83 -5.15
N TYR A 52 -3.79 -5.97 -5.84
CA TYR A 52 -4.34 -6.07 -7.19
C TYR A 52 -5.01 -7.42 -7.46
N GLY A 53 -5.94 -7.42 -8.41
CA GLY A 53 -6.68 -8.62 -8.81
C GLY A 53 -5.78 -9.74 -9.34
N GLY A 54 -6.15 -11.01 -9.13
CA GLY A 54 -5.43 -12.17 -9.67
C GLY A 54 -4.07 -12.51 -9.02
N GLY A 55 -3.70 -11.85 -7.93
CA GLY A 55 -2.71 -12.35 -6.96
C GLY A 55 -3.40 -13.06 -5.79
N ASN A 56 -2.60 -13.65 -4.88
CA ASN A 56 -3.12 -14.32 -3.68
C ASN A 56 -3.88 -13.32 -2.80
N MET A 57 -5.20 -13.53 -2.64
CA MET A 57 -6.05 -12.64 -1.85
C MET A 57 -5.64 -12.62 -0.38
N TYR A 58 -5.42 -13.79 0.21
CA TYR A 58 -5.14 -13.91 1.64
C TYR A 58 -3.85 -13.19 2.02
N GLU A 59 -2.79 -13.34 1.22
CA GLU A 59 -1.52 -12.65 1.46
C GLU A 59 -1.66 -11.12 1.34
N GLN A 60 -2.41 -10.63 0.34
CA GLN A 60 -2.62 -9.20 0.17
C GLN A 60 -3.46 -8.60 1.30
N THR A 61 -4.53 -9.29 1.73
CA THR A 61 -5.36 -8.89 2.87
C THR A 61 -4.52 -8.84 4.14
N LYS A 62 -3.81 -9.92 4.46
CA LYS A 62 -2.95 -9.98 5.65
C LYS A 62 -1.89 -8.88 5.65
N ALA A 63 -1.25 -8.63 4.50
CA ALA A 63 -0.27 -7.57 4.38
C ALA A 63 -0.86 -6.17 4.64
N CYS A 64 -2.13 -5.93 4.27
CA CYS A 64 -2.83 -4.69 4.58
C CYS A 64 -3.22 -4.60 6.06
N GLU A 65 -3.71 -5.69 6.66
CA GLU A 65 -4.12 -5.76 8.07
C GLU A 65 -2.96 -5.58 9.05
N GLU A 66 -1.76 -6.03 8.67
CA GLU A 66 -0.54 -5.80 9.44
C GLU A 66 -0.09 -4.32 9.42
N GLY A 67 -0.79 -3.44 8.70
CA GLY A 67 -0.52 -2.01 8.59
C GLY A 67 0.52 -1.66 7.52
N ALA A 68 0.34 -0.56 6.81
CA ALA A 68 1.30 -0.04 5.83
C ALA A 68 1.12 1.47 5.64
N GLU A 69 2.21 2.25 5.62
CA GLU A 69 2.14 3.69 5.38
C GLU A 69 1.69 3.99 3.94
N ILE A 70 2.05 3.13 2.97
CA ILE A 70 1.63 3.26 1.59
C ILE A 70 0.93 1.99 1.10
N ILE A 71 -0.25 2.14 0.52
CA ILE A 71 -0.91 1.11 -0.27
C ILE A 71 -0.96 1.55 -1.73
N VAL A 72 -0.45 0.69 -2.62
CA VAL A 72 -0.61 0.81 -4.07
C VAL A 72 -1.64 -0.22 -4.52
N ALA A 73 -2.69 0.18 -5.23
CA ALA A 73 -3.76 -0.75 -5.54
C ALA A 73 -4.46 -0.52 -6.87
N THR A 74 -5.03 -1.60 -7.42
CA THR A 74 -6.13 -1.48 -8.39
C THR A 74 -7.45 -1.24 -7.64
N PRO A 75 -8.35 -0.36 -8.13
CA PRO A 75 -9.58 -0.02 -7.42
C PRO A 75 -10.43 -1.23 -7.00
N GLY A 76 -10.60 -2.21 -7.88
CA GLY A 76 -11.42 -3.39 -7.61
C GLY A 76 -10.89 -4.25 -6.45
N ARG A 77 -9.57 -4.39 -6.30
CA ARG A 77 -8.98 -5.15 -5.19
C ARG A 77 -9.01 -4.36 -3.88
N LEU A 78 -8.77 -3.05 -3.93
CA LEU A 78 -8.90 -2.19 -2.75
C LEU A 78 -10.33 -2.27 -2.19
N PHE A 79 -11.34 -2.13 -3.07
CA PHE A 79 -12.74 -2.25 -2.68
C PHE A 79 -13.02 -3.59 -1.99
N TYR A 80 -12.51 -4.69 -2.55
CA TYR A 80 -12.68 -6.01 -1.96
C TYR A 80 -12.06 -6.13 -0.56
N ILE A 81 -10.86 -5.58 -0.33
CA ILE A 81 -10.16 -5.74 0.94
C ILE A 81 -10.75 -4.88 2.06
N PHE A 82 -11.15 -3.64 1.73
CA PHE A 82 -11.50 -2.64 2.76
C PHE A 82 -13.00 -2.40 2.92
N PHE A 83 -13.82 -2.76 1.92
CA PHE A 83 -15.23 -2.37 1.87
C PHE A 83 -16.19 -3.53 1.61
N LYS A 84 -15.67 -4.75 1.46
CA LYS A 84 -16.46 -5.96 1.27
C LYS A 84 -16.14 -6.95 2.37
#